data_AF-A0A7Z9HE53-F1
#
_entry.id   AF-A0A7Z9HE53-F1
#
_cell.length_a   1.000
_cell.length_b   1.000
_cell.length_c   1.000
_cell.angle_alpha   90.00
_cell.angle_beta   90.00
_cell.angle_gamma   90.00
#
_symmetry.space_group_name_H-M   'P 1'
#
loop_
_entity.id
_entity.type
_entity.pdbx_description
1 polymer ?
#
loop_
_entity_poly.entity_id
_entity_poly.type
_entity_poly.pdbx_seq_one_letter_code
_entity_poly.pdbx_strand_id
1 'polypeptide(L)'
;MVQALGRQYVRYFNHQNHRTGTLWEGRFRSCLVQPERYLLEVYRYIELNSVRKEFVNKPAEYVWSSYQINAQGKPSALCKPHSEYLKLGESKAEMAEKYFASCEQSISEDLLEEIRDSTNKGLAFGDESFKIEVEKMTGRRVRSLKSGRPFGWRKQKSS
;
A
#
# COMPACT_ATOMS: atom_id res chain seq x y z
N MET A 1 -6.18 13.75 9.36
CA MET A 1 -5.98 14.06 7.92
C MET A 1 -6.99 13.33 7.01
N VAL A 2 -6.89 11.99 6.83
CA VAL A 2 -7.73 11.24 5.87
C VAL A 2 -9.24 11.38 6.12
N GLN A 3 -9.69 11.32 7.37
CA GLN A 3 -11.11 11.47 7.70
C GLN A 3 -11.68 12.85 7.33
N ALA A 4 -10.89 13.92 7.49
CA ALA A 4 -11.33 15.27 7.15
C ALA A 4 -11.47 15.44 5.64
N LEU A 5 -10.45 14.99 4.89
CA LEU A 5 -10.46 14.99 3.42
C LEU A 5 -11.64 14.18 2.87
N GLY A 6 -11.84 12.96 3.39
CA GLY A 6 -12.95 12.09 2.96
C GLY A 6 -14.32 12.73 3.21
N ARG A 7 -14.53 13.38 4.36
CA ARG A 7 -15.79 14.09 4.66
C ARG A 7 -16.01 15.29 3.73
N GLN A 8 -14.97 16.08 3.47
CA GLN A 8 -15.08 17.24 2.58
C GLN A 8 -15.40 16.81 1.15
N TYR A 9 -14.73 15.78 0.64
CA TYR A 9 -14.95 15.29 -0.71
C TYR A 9 -16.34 14.67 -0.89
N VAL A 10 -16.83 13.88 0.08
CA VAL A 10 -18.19 13.31 0.02
C VAL A 10 -19.25 14.41 -0.09
N ARG A 11 -19.13 15.46 0.74
CA ARG A 11 -20.07 16.60 0.68
C ARG A 11 -20.03 17.29 -0.68
N TYR A 12 -18.83 17.56 -1.20
CA TYR A 12 -18.65 18.15 -2.52
C TYR A 12 -19.27 17.29 -3.63
N PHE A 13 -18.91 16.00 -3.69
CA PHE A 13 -19.38 15.08 -4.74
C PHE A 13 -20.90 14.93 -4.73
N ASN A 14 -21.50 14.73 -3.55
CA ASN A 14 -22.95 14.58 -3.40
C ASN A 14 -23.69 15.85 -3.82
N HIS A 15 -23.18 17.02 -3.46
CA HIS A 15 -23.77 18.29 -3.88
C HIS A 15 -23.73 18.47 -5.41
N GLN A 16 -22.58 18.20 -6.03
CA GLN A 16 -22.40 18.33 -7.48
C GLN A 16 -23.25 17.33 -8.29
N ASN A 17 -23.49 16.14 -7.76
CA ASN A 17 -24.20 15.08 -8.48
C ASN A 17 -25.67 14.91 -8.02
N HIS A 18 -26.19 15.82 -7.19
CA HIS A 18 -27.53 15.70 -6.59
C HIS A 18 -27.79 14.34 -5.91
N ARG A 19 -26.76 13.79 -5.27
CA ARG A 19 -26.82 12.52 -4.55
C ARG A 19 -26.79 12.73 -3.04
N THR A 20 -27.18 11.71 -2.29
CA THR A 20 -27.01 11.63 -0.83
C THR A 20 -26.39 10.28 -0.45
N GLY A 21 -25.92 10.16 0.80
CA GLY A 21 -25.32 8.92 1.31
C GLY A 21 -23.79 8.88 1.26
N THR A 22 -23.23 7.71 1.56
CA THR A 22 -21.78 7.47 1.64
C THR A 22 -21.18 7.19 0.26
N LEU A 23 -20.00 7.74 -0.02
CA LEU A 23 -19.23 7.41 -1.23
C LEU A 23 -18.26 6.25 -1.03
N TRP A 24 -17.81 6.04 0.21
CA TRP A 24 -16.75 5.09 0.53
C TRP A 24 -17.32 3.76 1.04
N GLU A 25 -16.74 2.64 0.60
CA GLU A 25 -17.17 1.27 0.96
C GLU A 25 -16.70 0.82 2.35
N GLY A 26 -16.07 1.69 3.14
CA GLY A 26 -15.61 1.35 4.48
C GLY A 26 -14.62 2.33 5.08
N ARG A 27 -13.96 1.90 6.15
CA ARG A 27 -12.92 2.69 6.83
C ARG A 27 -11.62 2.63 6.03
N PHE A 28 -10.88 3.74 6.05
CA PHE A 28 -9.51 3.79 5.56
C PHE A 28 -8.63 2.76 6.28
N ARG A 29 -7.79 2.07 5.53
CA ARG A 29 -6.84 1.07 6.02
C ARG A 29 -5.41 1.58 5.82
N SER A 30 -4.54 1.23 6.75
CA SER A 30 -3.12 1.60 6.69
C SER A 30 -2.27 0.55 7.42
N CYS A 31 -1.10 0.26 6.87
CA CYS A 31 -0.05 -0.51 7.52
C CYS A 31 1.25 0.29 7.56
N LEU A 32 2.15 -0.07 8.48
CA LEU A 32 3.52 0.42 8.46
C LEU A 32 4.33 -0.42 7.48
N VAL A 33 5.15 0.24 6.68
CA VAL A 33 5.97 -0.39 5.65
C VAL A 33 7.44 -0.17 6.00
N GLN A 34 8.21 -1.24 6.04
CA GLN A 34 9.66 -1.16 6.15
C GLN A 34 10.23 -0.45 4.91
N PRO A 35 11.10 0.56 5.04
CA PRO A 35 11.57 1.31 3.89
C PRO A 35 12.29 0.46 2.85
N GLU A 36 13.43 -0.13 3.21
CA GLU A 36 14.50 -0.58 2.31
C GLU A 36 14.00 -1.26 1.03
N ARG A 37 13.83 -2.58 1.06
CA ARG A 37 13.32 -3.33 -0.09
C ARG A 37 11.79 -3.27 -0.20
N TYR A 38 11.09 -3.12 0.92
CA TYR A 38 9.64 -3.32 0.96
C TYR A 38 8.85 -2.11 0.44
N LEU A 39 9.35 -0.88 0.60
CA LEU A 39 8.64 0.31 0.13
C LEU A 39 8.49 0.34 -1.39
N LEU A 40 9.56 0.03 -2.13
CA LEU A 40 9.52 0.04 -3.60
C LEU A 40 8.60 -1.05 -4.14
N GLU A 41 8.48 -2.19 -3.44
CA GLU A 41 7.49 -3.22 -3.77
C GLU A 41 6.05 -2.72 -3.60
N VAL A 42 5.78 -1.91 -2.56
CA VAL A 42 4.47 -1.26 -2.40
C VAL A 42 4.22 -0.23 -3.50
N TYR A 43 5.24 0.52 -3.93
CA TYR A 43 5.09 1.45 -5.05
C TYR A 43 4.72 0.71 -6.34
N ARG A 44 5.47 -0.36 -6.68
CA ARG A 44 5.17 -1.23 -7.82
C ARG A 44 3.77 -1.84 -7.72
N TYR A 45 3.37 -2.29 -6.52
CA TYR A 45 2.01 -2.79 -6.28
C TYR A 45 0.95 -1.75 -6.65
N ILE A 46 1.13 -0.50 -6.24
CA ILE A 46 0.19 0.60 -6.50
C ILE A 46 0.13 0.94 -7.99
N GLU A 47 1.28 1.07 -8.65
CA GLU A 47 1.35 1.48 -10.05
C GLU A 47 0.80 0.39 -10.99
N LEU A 48 1.09 -0.88 -10.68
CA LEU A 48 0.60 -2.04 -11.43
C LEU A 48 -0.85 -2.43 -11.09
N ASN A 49 -1.51 -1.77 -10.12
CA ASN A 49 -2.92 -2.05 -9.82
C ASN A 49 -3.84 -1.78 -11.00
N SER A 50 -3.55 -0.74 -11.79
CA SER A 50 -4.37 -0.36 -12.95
C SER A 50 -4.38 -1.46 -14.02
N VAL A 51 -3.21 -2.04 -14.30
CA VAL A 51 -3.04 -3.20 -15.19
C VAL A 51 -3.68 -4.44 -14.59
N ARG A 52 -3.45 -4.73 -13.31
CA ARG A 52 -4.02 -5.89 -12.61
C ARG A 52 -5.55 -5.86 -12.54
N LYS A 53 -6.15 -4.66 -12.59
CA LYS A 53 -7.60 -4.45 -12.65
C LYS A 53 -8.14 -4.34 -14.08
N GLU A 54 -7.29 -4.57 -15.08
CA GLU A 54 -7.63 -4.56 -16.50
C GLU A 54 -8.19 -3.20 -16.97
N PHE A 55 -7.86 -2.11 -16.27
CA PHE A 55 -8.27 -0.76 -16.69
C PHE A 55 -7.41 -0.24 -17.85
N VAL A 56 -6.17 -0.70 -17.93
CA VAL A 56 -5.18 -0.34 -18.95
C VAL A 56 -4.29 -1.54 -19.24
N ASN A 57 -3.62 -1.55 -20.40
CA ASN A 57 -2.69 -2.63 -20.74
C ASN A 57 -1.29 -2.38 -20.17
N LYS A 58 -0.91 -1.10 -20.02
CA LYS A 58 0.40 -0.69 -19.51
C LYS A 58 0.26 0.33 -18.38
N PRO A 59 1.12 0.30 -17.36
CA PRO A 59 1.04 1.27 -16.25
C PRO A 59 1.20 2.73 -16.72
N ALA A 60 1.95 2.96 -17.80
CA ALA A 60 2.12 4.26 -18.46
C ALA A 60 0.80 4.92 -18.92
N GLU A 61 -0.20 4.11 -19.27
CA GLU A 61 -1.50 4.58 -19.78
C GLU A 61 -2.40 5.12 -18.65
N TYR A 62 -2.15 4.72 -17.39
CA TYR A 62 -2.92 5.17 -16.24
C TYR A 62 -2.33 6.46 -15.64
N VAL A 63 -2.85 7.60 -16.09
CA VAL A 63 -2.34 8.94 -15.75
C VAL A 63 -2.52 9.34 -14.27
N TRP A 64 -3.38 8.64 -13.53
CA TRP A 64 -3.66 8.93 -12.11
C TRP A 64 -2.78 8.15 -11.15
N SER A 65 -1.51 7.94 -11.51
CA SER A 65 -0.49 7.31 -10.67
C SER A 65 0.83 8.08 -10.69
N SER A 66 1.69 7.81 -9.71
CA SER A 66 3.06 8.33 -9.69
C SER A 66 3.97 7.71 -10.75
N TYR A 67 3.51 6.72 -11.53
CA TYR A 67 4.33 6.02 -12.52
C TYR A 67 4.95 6.99 -13.54
N GLN A 68 4.21 8.00 -13.98
CA GLN A 68 4.75 9.02 -14.90
C GLN A 68 5.90 9.83 -14.30
N ILE A 69 5.94 9.94 -12.97
CA ILE A 69 6.98 10.67 -12.26
C ILE A 69 8.15 9.73 -11.99
N ASN A 70 7.88 8.58 -11.37
CA ASN A 70 8.90 7.65 -10.90
C ASN A 70 9.56 6.85 -12.04
N ALA A 71 8.81 6.43 -13.06
CA ALA A 71 9.32 5.61 -14.17
C ALA A 71 9.58 6.42 -15.45
N GLN A 72 8.81 7.49 -15.71
CA GLN A 72 8.98 8.32 -16.91
C GLN A 72 9.70 9.65 -16.64
N GLY A 73 10.07 9.93 -15.38
CA GLY A 73 10.83 11.13 -15.01
C GLY A 73 10.09 12.45 -15.18
N LYS A 74 8.75 12.46 -15.29
CA LYS A 74 8.00 13.70 -15.44
C LYS A 74 8.12 14.57 -14.17
N PRO A 75 8.38 15.88 -14.32
CA PRO A 75 8.43 16.77 -13.17
C PRO A 75 7.04 16.90 -12.53
N SER A 76 7.00 16.96 -11.21
CA SER A 76 5.76 17.18 -10.46
C SER A 76 6.05 17.91 -9.16
N ALA A 77 5.26 18.95 -8.87
CA ALA A 77 5.31 19.64 -7.59
C ALA A 77 4.60 18.85 -6.46
N LEU A 78 3.83 17.82 -6.81
CA LEU A 78 3.03 17.04 -5.86
C LEU A 78 3.77 15.84 -5.29
N CYS A 79 4.82 15.37 -5.96
CA CYS A 79 5.54 14.16 -5.57
C CYS A 79 6.92 14.49 -5.04
N LYS A 80 7.14 14.20 -3.75
CA LYS A 80 8.46 14.27 -3.12
C LYS A 80 9.06 12.86 -3.10
N PRO A 81 10.21 12.62 -3.76
CA PRO A 81 10.81 11.30 -3.79
C PRO A 81 11.26 10.86 -2.39
N HIS A 82 11.04 9.59 -2.07
CA HIS A 82 11.52 8.96 -0.84
C HIS A 82 13.02 8.64 -0.93
N SER A 83 13.73 8.54 0.20
CA SER A 83 15.16 8.20 0.23
C SER A 83 15.49 6.91 -0.50
N GLU A 84 14.67 5.87 -0.32
CA GLU A 84 14.88 4.58 -1.01
C GLU A 84 14.76 4.67 -2.53
N TYR A 85 13.87 5.54 -3.04
CA TYR A 85 13.81 5.82 -4.47
C TYR A 85 15.07 6.58 -4.93
N LEU A 86 15.54 7.55 -4.13
CA LEU A 86 16.75 8.30 -4.42
C LEU A 86 18.02 7.44 -4.46
N LYS A 87 18.05 6.33 -3.72
CA LYS A 87 19.16 5.37 -3.73
C LYS A 87 19.23 4.53 -5.01
N LEU A 88 18.22 4.58 -5.88
CA LEU A 88 18.23 3.80 -7.12
C LEU A 88 19.35 4.24 -8.06
N GLY A 89 19.66 5.53 -8.14
CA GLY A 89 20.70 6.04 -9.05
C GLY A 89 21.18 7.44 -8.67
N GLU A 90 22.26 7.87 -9.30
CA GLU A 90 22.92 9.15 -9.04
C GLU A 90 22.25 10.31 -9.78
N SER A 91 21.48 9.99 -10.84
CA SER A 91 20.75 10.97 -11.65
C SER A 91 19.26 10.66 -11.73
N LYS A 92 18.44 11.67 -12.04
CA LYS A 92 16.99 11.48 -12.26
C LYS A 92 16.68 10.50 -13.39
N ALA A 93 17.49 10.51 -14.45
CA ALA A 93 17.33 9.59 -15.56
C ALA A 93 17.62 8.14 -15.13
N GLU A 94 18.71 7.92 -14.41
CA GLU A 94 19.09 6.60 -13.92
C GLU A 94 18.09 6.05 -12.90
N MET A 95 17.59 6.88 -11.98
CA MET A 95 16.53 6.50 -11.06
C MET A 95 15.26 6.07 -11.80
N ALA A 96 14.85 6.85 -12.81
CA ALA A 96 13.67 6.54 -13.61
C ALA A 96 13.83 5.25 -14.42
N GLU A 97 15.00 5.04 -15.02
CA GLU A 97 15.32 3.84 -15.80
C GLU A 97 15.31 2.57 -14.93
N LYS A 98 16.01 2.59 -13.79
CA LYS A 98 16.03 1.45 -12.86
C LYS A 98 14.66 1.16 -12.29
N TYR A 99 13.90 2.20 -11.96
CA TYR A 99 12.54 2.05 -11.46
C TYR A 99 11.59 1.50 -12.54
N PHE A 100 11.69 1.99 -13.77
CA PHE A 100 10.97 1.46 -14.93
C PHE A 100 11.27 -0.03 -15.12
N ALA A 101 12.55 -0.42 -15.14
CA ALA A 101 12.97 -1.81 -15.30
C ALA A 101 12.41 -2.71 -14.18
N SER A 102 12.31 -2.20 -12.95
CA SER A 102 11.67 -2.95 -11.85
C SER A 102 10.16 -3.16 -12.07
N CYS A 103 9.47 -2.22 -12.69
CA CYS A 103 8.03 -2.34 -12.98
C CYS A 103 7.71 -3.35 -14.09
N GLU A 104 8.67 -3.58 -15.00
CA GLU A 104 8.53 -4.61 -16.05
C GLU A 104 8.67 -6.04 -15.51
N GLN A 105 9.25 -6.20 -14.32
CA GLN A 105 9.31 -7.49 -13.63
C GLN A 105 7.95 -7.79 -12.98
N SER A 106 7.54 -9.06 -13.00
CA SER A 106 6.36 -9.50 -12.26
C SER A 106 6.58 -9.39 -10.74
N ILE A 107 5.51 -9.10 -10.02
CA ILE A 107 5.48 -9.22 -8.55
C ILE A 107 4.98 -10.64 -8.24
N SER A 108 5.64 -11.35 -7.33
CA SER A 108 5.18 -12.68 -6.91
C SER A 108 3.80 -12.61 -6.24
N GLU A 109 2.96 -13.63 -6.44
CA GLU A 109 1.62 -13.64 -5.83
C GLU A 109 1.69 -13.63 -4.30
N ASP A 110 2.67 -14.32 -3.70
CA ASP A 110 2.91 -14.31 -2.25
C ASP A 110 3.14 -12.89 -1.70
N LEU A 111 3.89 -12.06 -2.44
CA LEU A 111 4.14 -10.67 -2.05
C LEU A 111 2.86 -9.82 -2.19
N LEU A 112 2.08 -10.04 -3.25
CA LEU A 112 0.79 -9.38 -3.44
C LEU A 112 -0.18 -9.72 -2.30
N GLU A 113 -0.23 -11.00 -1.91
CA GLU A 113 -1.02 -11.45 -0.78
C GLU A 113 -0.53 -10.82 0.52
N GLU A 114 0.78 -10.80 0.80
CA GLU A 114 1.34 -10.20 2.01
C GLU A 114 1.01 -8.70 2.12
N ILE A 115 1.11 -7.93 1.01
CA ILE A 115 0.73 -6.50 0.99
C ILE A 115 -0.76 -6.34 1.32
N ARG A 116 -1.63 -7.12 0.66
CA ARG A 116 -3.08 -7.07 0.86
C ARG A 116 -3.44 -7.43 2.29
N ASP A 117 -2.89 -8.52 2.80
CA ASP A 117 -3.16 -9.02 4.15
C ASP A 117 -2.68 -8.05 5.22
N SER A 118 -1.46 -7.53 5.06
CA SER A 118 -0.91 -6.57 6.01
C SER A 118 -1.76 -5.31 6.07
N THR A 119 -2.17 -4.80 4.92
CA THR A 119 -3.06 -3.62 4.84
C THR A 119 -4.44 -3.91 5.45
N ASN A 120 -5.02 -5.07 5.12
CA ASN A 120 -6.39 -5.43 5.51
C ASN A 120 -6.52 -5.76 6.99
N LYS A 121 -5.49 -6.35 7.58
CA LYS A 121 -5.45 -6.76 8.99
C LYS A 121 -4.79 -5.71 9.88
N GLY A 122 -4.24 -4.63 9.31
CA GLY A 122 -3.52 -3.59 10.05
C GLY A 122 -2.20 -4.07 10.64
N LEU A 123 -1.53 -5.00 9.96
CA LEU A 123 -0.22 -5.55 10.32
C LEU A 123 0.90 -4.73 9.69
N ALA A 124 2.13 -4.88 10.16
CA ALA A 124 3.30 -4.27 9.54
C ALA A 124 3.75 -5.11 8.34
N PHE A 125 4.17 -4.45 7.27
CA PHE A 125 4.73 -5.05 6.06
C PHE A 125 6.25 -4.85 6.06
N GLY A 126 6.99 -5.95 6.12
CA GLY A 126 8.43 -5.94 6.37
C GLY A 126 8.91 -7.30 6.91
N ASP A 127 10.19 -7.39 7.21
CA ASP A 127 10.76 -8.58 7.85
C ASP A 127 10.31 -8.73 9.31
N GLU A 128 10.60 -9.90 9.90
CA GLU A 128 10.19 -10.18 11.27
C GLU A 128 10.87 -9.25 12.29
N SER A 129 12.11 -8.84 12.07
CA SER A 129 12.80 -7.88 12.95
C SER A 129 12.07 -6.54 12.99
N PHE A 130 11.70 -6.01 11.82
CA PHE A 130 10.93 -4.78 11.70
C PHE A 130 9.57 -4.91 12.38
N LYS A 131 8.87 -6.02 12.14
CA LYS A 131 7.56 -6.27 12.77
C LYS A 131 7.68 -6.29 14.30
N ILE A 132 8.71 -6.93 14.87
CA ILE A 132 8.98 -6.95 16.32
C ILE A 132 9.27 -5.54 16.84
N GLU A 133 10.09 -4.78 16.14
CA GLU A 133 10.43 -3.40 16.51
C GLU A 133 9.18 -2.51 16.56
N VAL A 134 8.34 -2.59 15.53
CA VAL A 134 7.08 -1.84 15.47
C VAL A 134 6.14 -2.21 16.62
N GLU A 135 6.03 -3.49 16.99
CA GLU A 135 5.23 -3.89 18.16
C GLU A 135 5.78 -3.28 19.45
N LYS A 136 7.10 -3.30 19.63
CA LYS A 136 7.78 -2.71 20.79
C LYS A 136 7.55 -1.19 20.87
N MET A 137 7.63 -0.50 19.75
CA MET A 137 7.47 0.96 19.69
C MET A 137 6.02 1.41 19.89
N THR A 138 5.07 0.69 19.31
CA THR A 138 3.66 1.12 19.30
C THR A 138 2.83 0.54 20.45
N GLY A 139 3.33 -0.51 21.11
CA GLY A 139 2.56 -1.30 22.08
C GLY A 139 1.37 -2.04 21.46
N ARG A 140 1.26 -2.03 20.13
CA ARG A 140 0.18 -2.69 19.38
C ARG A 140 0.72 -3.91 18.68
N ARG A 141 -0.10 -4.95 18.60
CA ARG A 141 0.21 -6.13 17.80
C ARG A 141 0.13 -5.76 16.31
N VAL A 142 1.22 -6.02 15.59
CA VAL A 142 1.32 -5.81 14.14
C VAL A 142 1.80 -7.07 13.40
N ARG A 143 1.84 -8.22 14.08
CA ARG A 143 2.06 -9.55 13.50
C ARG A 143 0.80 -10.41 13.50
N SER A 144 0.72 -11.33 12.54
CA SER A 144 -0.37 -12.32 12.52
C SER A 144 -0.15 -13.38 13.61
N LEU A 145 -1.25 -13.78 14.27
CA LEU A 145 -1.24 -14.99 15.10
C LEU A 145 -1.51 -16.21 14.22
N LYS A 146 -1.14 -17.40 14.70
CA LYS A 146 -1.67 -18.65 14.13
C LYS A 146 -3.19 -18.59 14.17
N SER A 147 -3.82 -18.73 13.01
CA SER A 147 -5.28 -18.75 12.91
C SER A 147 -5.83 -19.96 13.66
N GLY A 148 -6.82 -19.74 14.53
CA GLY A 148 -7.46 -20.79 15.32
C GLY A 148 -7.79 -20.36 16.74
N ARG A 149 -8.76 -21.05 17.36
CA ARG A 149 -9.03 -20.90 18.80
C ARG A 149 -7.83 -21.44 19.57
N PRO A 150 -7.41 -20.77 20.67
CA PRO A 150 -6.34 -21.29 21.53
C PRO A 150 -6.64 -22.74 21.95
N PHE A 151 -5.60 -23.57 21.97
CA PHE A 151 -5.71 -24.93 22.50
C PHE A 151 -6.26 -24.87 23.94
N GLY A 152 -7.34 -25.62 24.20
CA GLY A 152 -8.03 -25.61 25.50
C GLY A 152 -9.24 -24.67 25.64
N TRP A 153 -9.68 -23.97 24.58
CA TRP A 153 -10.86 -23.08 24.65
C TRP A 153 -12.20 -23.79 24.97
N ARG A 154 -12.32 -25.10 24.71
CA ARG A 154 -13.51 -25.87 25.11
C ARG A 154 -13.47 -26.12 26.62
N LYS A 155 -14.40 -25.51 27.38
CA LYS A 155 -14.67 -25.91 28.76
C LYS A 155 -15.08 -27.39 28.77
N GLN A 156 -14.43 -28.21 29.62
CA GLN A 156 -14.90 -29.57 29.84
C GLN A 156 -16.34 -29.51 30.35
N LYS A 157 -17.24 -30.27 29.73
CA LYS A 157 -18.58 -30.46 30.28
C LYS A 157 -18.41 -31.21 31.60
N SER A 158 -18.79 -30.59 32.70
CA SER A 158 -19.05 -31.31 33.95
C SER A 158 -20.24 -32.23 33.70
N SER A 159 -19.99 -33.55 33.73
CA SER A 159 -21.04 -34.57 33.79
C SER A 159 -21.74 -34.54 35.15
#